data_AF-A0AAJ1AJN8-F1
#
_entry.id   AF-A0AAJ1AJN8-F1
#
_cell.length_a   1.000
_cell.length_b   1.000
_cell.length_c   1.000
_cell.angle_alpha   90.00
_cell.angle_beta   90.00
_cell.angle_gamma   90.00
#
_symmetry.space_group_name_H-M   'P 1'
#
loop_
_entity.id
_entity.type
_entity.pdbx_description
1 polymer ?
#
loop_
_entity_poly.entity_id
_entity_poly.type
_entity_poly.pdbx_seq_one_letter_code
_entity_poly.pdbx_strand_id
1 'polypeptide(L)' 'MVRTQIYLTEEEREGIDAIAKSTGKKQSEVIREAVDRFLALSKRSRREAILKDAAGMWRDRDDLPDFSAARRSWDRG' A
#
# COMPACT_ATOMS: atom_id res chain seq x y z
N MET A 1 -20.16 5.28 -5.07
CA MET A 1 -19.61 5.12 -3.70
C MET A 1 -20.68 4.53 -2.79
N VAL A 2 -20.27 3.77 -1.79
CA VAL A 2 -21.17 3.29 -0.72
C VAL A 2 -21.13 4.31 0.42
N ARG A 3 -22.30 4.70 0.95
CA ARG A 3 -22.39 5.62 2.09
C ARG A 3 -22.00 4.86 3.36
N THR A 4 -21.01 5.38 4.08
CA THR A 4 -20.56 4.82 5.36
C THR A 4 -20.59 5.92 6.40
N GLN A 5 -21.17 5.61 7.56
CA GLN A 5 -21.09 6.46 8.74
C GLN A 5 -19.88 6.02 9.57
N ILE A 6 -19.04 6.98 9.95
CA ILE A 6 -17.86 6.76 10.78
C ILE A 6 -17.92 7.70 11.97
N TYR A 7 -17.40 7.26 13.11
CA TYR A 7 -17.18 8.10 14.27
C TYR A 7 -15.78 8.68 14.18
N LEU A 8 -15.65 9.97 14.50
CA LEU A 8 -14.41 10.70 14.55
C LEU A 8 -14.34 11.41 15.90
N THR A 9 -13.13 11.61 16.40
CA THR A 9 -12.93 12.52 17.53
C THR A 9 -13.17 13.96 17.07
N GLU A 10 -13.32 14.87 18.03
CA GLU A 10 -13.45 16.30 17.74
C GLU A 10 -12.19 16.83 17.01
N GLU A 11 -11.01 16.44 17.48
CA GLU A 11 -9.73 16.83 16.88
C GLU A 11 -9.58 16.35 15.43
N GLU A 12 -9.99 15.10 15.14
CA GLU A 12 -9.97 14.57 13.77
C GLU A 12 -10.91 15.36 12.85
N ARG A 13 -12.11 15.70 13.34
CA ARG A 13 -13.08 16.49 12.59
C ARG A 13 -12.55 17.89 12.28
N GLU A 14 -12.00 18.56 13.28
CA GLU A 14 -11.40 19.89 13.13
C GLU A 14 -10.22 19.86 12.15
N GLY A 15 -9.35 18.85 12.24
CA GLY A 15 -8.24 18.64 11.32
C GLY A 15 -8.71 18.45 9.87
N ILE A 16 -9.73 17.61 9.66
CA ILE A 16 -10.33 17.40 8.33
C ILE A 16 -10.92 18.70 7.78
N ASP A 17 -11.61 19.47 8.61
CA ASP A 17 -12.22 20.75 8.20
C ASP A 17 -11.17 21.80 7.82
N ALA A 18 -10.08 21.91 8.58
CA ALA A 18 -8.96 22.79 8.26
C ALA A 18 -8.28 22.43 6.92
N ILE A 19 -8.10 21.13 6.65
CA ILE A 19 -7.55 20.64 5.39
C ILE A 19 -8.52 20.91 4.24
N ALA A 20 -9.81 20.63 4.42
CA ALA A 20 -10.85 20.88 3.43
C ALA A 20 -10.88 22.37 3.02
N LYS A 21 -10.88 23.27 4.01
CA LYS A 21 -10.85 24.72 3.81
C LYS A 21 -9.59 25.18 3.08
N SER A 22 -8.41 24.72 3.50
CA SER A 22 -7.14 25.14 2.87
C SER A 22 -6.95 24.62 1.46
N THR A 23 -7.57 23.47 1.12
CA THR A 23 -7.45 22.84 -0.21
C THR A 23 -8.63 23.12 -1.13
N GLY A 24 -9.70 23.76 -0.64
CA GLY A 24 -10.94 23.96 -1.39
C GLY A 24 -11.73 22.67 -1.67
N LYS A 25 -11.41 21.57 -0.97
CA LYS A 25 -12.05 20.25 -1.15
C LYS A 25 -13.22 20.07 -0.19
N LYS A 26 -14.11 19.13 -0.48
CA LYS A 26 -15.11 18.67 0.49
C LYS A 26 -14.45 17.76 1.54
N GLN A 27 -14.95 17.79 2.77
CA GLN A 27 -14.48 16.89 3.84
C GLN A 27 -14.52 15.40 3.42
N SER A 28 -15.56 14.99 2.69
CA SER A 28 -15.68 13.62 2.15
C SER A 28 -14.58 13.24 1.14
N GLU A 29 -14.00 14.21 0.45
CA GLU A 29 -12.89 13.98 -0.48
C GLU A 29 -11.58 13.85 0.30
N VAL A 30 -11.36 14.71 1.30
CA VAL A 30 -10.20 14.64 2.20
C VAL A 30 -10.16 13.29 2.93
N ILE A 31 -11.28 12.85 3.52
CA ILE A 31 -11.38 11.57 4.20
C ILE A 31 -11.06 10.42 3.25
N ARG A 32 -11.60 10.46 2.04
CA ARG A 32 -11.36 9.41 1.03
C ARG A 32 -9.89 9.34 0.62
N GLU A 33 -9.28 10.48 0.33
CA GLU A 33 -7.85 10.54 -0.01
C GLU A 33 -6.96 10.06 1.14
N ALA A 34 -7.33 10.35 2.39
CA ALA A 34 -6.63 9.84 3.55
C ALA A 34 -6.74 8.30 3.64
N VAL A 35 -7.95 7.75 3.49
CA VAL A 35 -8.19 6.29 3.48
C VAL A 35 -7.44 5.62 2.33
N ASP A 36 -7.49 6.17 1.11
CA ASP A 36 -6.82 5.61 -0.05
C ASP A 36 -5.30 5.58 0.14
N ARG A 37 -4.71 6.66 0.67
CA ARG A 37 -3.28 6.72 1.00
C ARG A 37 -2.90 5.72 2.08
N PHE A 38 -3.71 5.61 3.14
CA PHE A 38 -3.48 4.64 4.20
C PHE A 38 -3.49 3.20 3.66
N LEU A 39 -4.50 2.83 2.86
CA LEU A 39 -4.59 1.50 2.25
C LEU A 39 -3.42 1.22 1.30
N ALA A 40 -2.97 2.21 0.54
CA ALA A 40 -1.81 2.06 -0.34
C ALA A 40 -0.52 1.78 0.45
N LEU A 41 -0.29 2.52 1.55
CA LEU A 41 0.84 2.29 2.45
C LEU A 41 0.79 0.90 3.09
N SER A 42 -0.37 0.48 3.58
CA SER A 42 -0.54 -0.86 4.17
C SER A 42 -0.30 -1.98 3.17
N LYS A 43 -0.75 -1.83 1.91
CA LYS A 43 -0.49 -2.81 0.85
C LYS A 43 1.00 -2.92 0.53
N ARG A 44 1.71 -1.79 0.46
CA ARG A 44 3.16 -1.78 0.20
C ARG A 44 3.92 -2.47 1.33
N SER A 45 3.61 -2.12 2.58
CA SER A 45 4.23 -2.74 3.76
C SER A 45 3.97 -4.26 3.80
N ARG A 46 2.74 -4.70 3.54
CA ARG A 46 2.42 -6.13 3.45
C ARG A 46 3.21 -6.84 2.36
N ARG A 47 3.29 -6.24 1.17
CA ARG A 47 4.06 -6.82 0.05
C ARG A 47 5.53 -6.95 0.41
N GLU A 48 6.11 -5.94 1.03
CA GLU A 48 7.50 -5.97 1.47
C GLU A 48 7.74 -7.05 2.53
N ALA A 49 6.84 -7.18 3.52
CA ALA A 49 6.91 -8.24 4.53
C ALA A 49 6.87 -9.63 3.88
N ILE A 50 5.91 -9.88 2.97
CA ILE A 50 5.82 -11.15 2.25
C ILE A 50 7.09 -11.46 1.45
N LEU A 51 7.66 -10.45 0.76
CA LEU A 51 8.90 -10.64 0.01
C LEU A 51 10.10 -10.93 0.92
N LYS A 52 10.16 -10.32 2.10
CA LYS A 52 11.19 -10.61 3.11
C LYS A 52 11.05 -12.02 3.67
N ASP A 53 9.84 -12.44 4.00
CA ASP A 53 9.56 -13.80 4.50
C ASP A 53 9.84 -14.86 3.42
N ALA A 54 9.53 -14.55 2.16
CA ALA A 54 9.79 -15.42 1.02
C ALA A 54 11.28 -15.48 0.63
N ALA A 55 12.09 -14.49 1.03
CA ALA A 55 13.48 -14.39 0.64
C ALA A 55 14.29 -15.55 1.23
N GLY A 56 14.83 -16.39 0.36
CA GLY A 56 15.66 -17.52 0.76
C GLY A 56 14.89 -18.83 1.01
N MET A 57 13.56 -18.87 0.86
CA MET A 57 12.76 -20.11 0.96
C MET A 57 13.24 -21.23 0.03
N TRP A 58 13.91 -20.87 -1.07
CA TRP A 58 14.38 -21.80 -2.11
C TRP A 58 15.91 -21.91 -2.16
N ARG A 59 16.62 -21.32 -1.20
CA ARG A 59 18.09 -21.26 -1.19
C ARG A 59 18.74 -22.63 -1.14
N ASP A 60 18.17 -23.54 -0.33
CA ASP A 60 18.75 -24.84 -0.03
C ASP A 60 17.99 -25.99 -0.70
N ARG A 61 17.18 -25.67 -1.71
CA ARG A 61 16.45 -26.65 -2.52
C ARG A 61 17.29 -27.06 -3.72
N ASP A 62 17.48 -28.36 -3.88
CA ASP A 62 18.24 -29.00 -4.95
C ASP A 62 17.36 -29.49 -6.11
N ASP A 63 16.03 -29.49 -5.94
CA ASP A 63 15.03 -29.90 -6.92
C ASP A 63 14.60 -28.78 -7.89
N LEU A 64 15.16 -27.58 -7.73
CA LEU A 64 14.78 -26.39 -8.49
C LEU A 64 15.70 -26.14 -9.70
N PRO A 65 15.17 -25.59 -10.81
CA PRO A 65 15.97 -25.28 -11.99
C PRO A 65 16.97 -24.13 -11.74
N ASP A 66 18.01 -24.02 -12.58
CA ASP A 66 18.95 -22.89 -12.52
C ASP A 66 18.26 -21.57 -12.89
N PHE A 67 17.80 -20.85 -11.86
CA PHE A 67 17.16 -19.55 -12.00
C PHE A 67 18.10 -18.49 -12.59
N SER A 68 19.42 -18.64 -12.47
CA SER A 68 20.38 -17.71 -13.04
C SER A 68 20.42 -17.83 -14.56
N ALA A 69 20.38 -19.05 -15.09
CA ALA A 69 20.26 -19.29 -16.52
C ALA A 69 18.93 -18.76 -17.09
N ALA A 70 17.83 -18.99 -16.36
CA ALA A 70 16.52 -18.45 -16.74
C ALA A 70 16.48 -16.91 -16.72
N ARG A 71 17.13 -16.26 -15.75
CA ARG A 71 17.22 -14.79 -15.67
C ARG A 71 18.00 -14.21 -16.86
N ARG A 72 19.14 -14.82 -17.20
CA ARG A 72 20.00 -14.37 -18.32
C ARG A 72 19.32 -14.46 -19.68
N SER A 73 18.42 -15.42 -19.90
CA SER A 73 17.70 -15.54 -21.18
C SER A 73 16.65 -14.43 -21.38
N TRP A 74 16.28 -13.72 -20.32
CA TRP A 74 15.32 -12.60 -20.35
C TRP A 74 16.00 -11.23 -20.49
N ASP A 75 17.31 -11.16 -20.27
CA ASP A 75 18.10 -9.96 -20.56
C ASP A 75 18.28 -9.86 -22.09
N ARG A 76 17.21 -9.45 -22.77
CA ARG A 76 17.30 -8.90 -24.12
C ARG A 76 17.57 -7.42 -23.97
N GLY A 77 18.79 -7.01 -24.35
CA GLY A 77 19.25 -5.63 -24.32
C GLY A 77 18.39 -4.68 -25.13
#